data_AF-A0A7X0VQN1-F1
#
_entry.id   AF-A0A7X0VQN1-F1
#
_cell.length_a   1.000
_cell.length_b   1.000
_cell.length_c   1.000
_cell.angle_alpha   90.00
_cell.angle_beta   90.00
_cell.angle_gamma   90.00
#
_symmetry.space_group_name_H-M   'P 1'
#
loop_
_entity.id
_entity.type
_entity.pdbx_description
1 polymer ?
#
loop_
_entity_poly.entity_id
_entity_poly.type
_entity_poly.pdbx_seq_one_letter_code
_entity_poly.pdbx_strand_id
1 'polypeptide(L)'
;MRKNKLTIKEQIIHMKDIEGIKFNISNEHQAEDFLKKSNYYFKVKSYAKNYNKYDKGNDIGKYIHLEFAYLKELSTLDMHLRKFIIKINLDIEHILKTQLLSDCSENNNEDGYSVVNEFFMKYPYIEKNISNKNNRNSVCGELIVKYENDFAIWNIVEVLSF
;
A
#
# COMPACT_ATOMS: atom_id res chain seq x y z
N MET A 1 0.63 26.26 12.54
CA MET A 1 0.63 27.39 11.58
C MET A 1 0.33 26.84 10.18
N ARG A 2 -0.65 27.39 9.46
CA ARG A 2 -0.98 26.95 8.09
C ARG A 2 0.16 27.37 7.14
N LYS A 3 0.61 26.46 6.27
CA LYS A 3 1.62 26.75 5.24
C LYS A 3 0.94 27.10 3.92
N ASN A 4 1.58 27.95 3.12
CA ASN A 4 1.09 28.30 1.79
C ASN A 4 1.18 27.10 0.84
N LYS A 5 0.25 27.02 -0.11
CA LYS A 5 0.27 26.04 -1.19
C LYS A 5 1.37 26.42 -2.17
N LEU A 6 2.29 25.50 -2.44
CA LEU A 6 3.36 25.66 -3.42
C LEU A 6 2.99 24.97 -4.75
N THR A 7 3.24 25.66 -5.86
CA THR A 7 3.31 25.08 -7.22
C THR A 7 4.48 24.11 -7.34
N ILE A 8 4.54 23.30 -8.40
CA ILE A 8 5.64 22.33 -8.60
C ILE A 8 6.99 23.06 -8.72
N LYS A 9 7.04 24.20 -9.41
CA LYS A 9 8.25 25.01 -9.51
C LYS A 9 8.70 25.53 -8.14
N GLU A 10 7.78 26.06 -7.34
CA GLU A 10 8.07 26.49 -5.98
C GLU A 10 8.49 25.33 -5.07
N GLN A 11 7.95 24.12 -5.28
CA GLN A 11 8.39 22.92 -4.57
C GLN A 11 9.84 22.55 -4.91
N ILE A 12 10.24 22.68 -6.18
CA ILE A 12 11.62 22.43 -6.62
C ILE A 12 12.58 23.47 -6.04
N ILE A 13 12.21 24.74 -6.11
CA ILE A 13 12.95 25.84 -5.48
C ILE A 13 13.11 25.59 -3.97
N HIS A 14 12.04 25.17 -3.29
CA HIS A 14 12.10 24.82 -1.87
C HIS A 14 13.08 23.67 -1.61
N MET A 15 13.07 22.60 -2.42
CA MET A 15 14.03 21.49 -2.27
C MET A 15 15.46 21.97 -2.43
N LYS A 16 15.71 22.80 -3.44
CA LYS A 16 17.03 23.28 -3.79
C LYS A 16 17.59 24.27 -2.75
N ASP A 17 16.86 25.36 -2.53
CA ASP A 17 17.41 26.52 -1.84
C ASP A 17 17.22 26.42 -0.31
N ILE A 18 16.10 25.86 0.13
CA ILE A 18 15.76 25.73 1.56
C ILE A 18 16.27 24.42 2.14
N GLU A 19 16.19 23.33 1.38
CA GLU A 19 16.57 21.99 1.88
C GLU A 19 17.96 21.52 1.43
N GLY A 20 18.61 22.23 0.51
CA GLY A 20 19.94 21.89 0.00
C GLY A 20 19.99 20.64 -0.87
N ILE A 21 18.85 20.23 -1.43
CA ILE A 21 18.79 19.10 -2.36
C ILE A 21 19.33 19.54 -3.71
N LYS A 22 20.27 18.76 -4.23
CA LYS A 22 20.96 19.06 -5.48
C LYS A 22 20.23 18.47 -6.69
N PHE A 23 20.43 19.11 -7.83
CA PHE A 23 19.80 18.76 -9.12
C PHE A 23 20.88 18.55 -10.20
N ASN A 24 22.04 18.02 -9.82
CA ASN A 24 23.18 17.87 -10.73
C ASN A 24 23.01 16.63 -11.63
N ILE A 25 22.38 15.56 -11.10
CA ILE A 25 22.15 14.30 -11.84
C ILE A 25 20.80 14.31 -12.57
N SER A 26 19.76 14.81 -11.90
CA SER A 26 18.43 15.02 -12.49
C SER A 26 18.13 16.50 -12.39
N ASN A 27 18.00 17.18 -13.53
CA ASN A 27 17.78 18.62 -13.55
C ASN A 27 16.37 18.98 -13.10
N GLU A 28 16.14 20.28 -12.87
CA GLU A 28 14.87 20.81 -12.36
C GLU A 28 13.69 20.52 -13.30
N HIS A 29 13.88 20.55 -14.62
CA HIS A 29 12.83 20.21 -15.58
C HIS A 29 12.42 18.73 -15.48
N GLN A 30 13.39 17.82 -15.38
CA GLN A 30 13.14 16.39 -15.17
C GLN A 30 12.44 16.14 -13.83
N ALA A 31 12.78 16.91 -12.79
CA ALA A 31 12.11 16.86 -11.51
C ALA A 31 10.66 17.36 -11.59
N GLU A 32 10.40 18.44 -12.32
CA GLU A 32 9.06 18.98 -12.55
C GLU A 32 8.18 17.94 -13.27
N ASP A 33 8.69 17.36 -14.36
CA ASP A 33 8.00 16.30 -15.09
C ASP A 33 7.69 15.08 -14.20
N PHE A 34 8.66 14.66 -13.37
CA PHE A 34 8.48 13.53 -12.46
C PHE A 34 7.40 13.82 -11.40
N LEU A 35 7.41 15.01 -10.80
CA LEU A 35 6.43 15.44 -9.82
C LEU A 35 5.03 15.73 -10.42
N LYS A 36 4.94 15.90 -11.73
CA LYS A 36 3.69 16.12 -12.44
C LYS A 36 3.03 14.81 -12.88
N LYS A 37 3.84 13.82 -13.31
CA LYS A 37 3.35 12.65 -14.04
C LYS A 37 3.55 11.32 -13.31
N SER A 38 4.55 11.22 -12.44
CA SER A 38 5.00 9.93 -11.90
C SER A 38 4.86 9.83 -10.38
N ASN A 39 5.09 10.91 -9.66
CA ASN A 39 4.95 10.95 -8.21
C ASN A 39 4.58 12.36 -7.73
N TYR A 40 4.43 12.58 -6.42
CA TYR A 40 4.12 13.87 -5.81
C TYR A 40 5.11 14.22 -4.70
N TYR A 41 5.26 15.53 -4.47
CA TYR A 41 6.30 16.11 -3.62
C TYR A 41 6.46 15.44 -2.25
N PHE A 42 5.35 15.27 -1.52
CA PHE A 42 5.40 14.77 -0.16
C PHE A 42 5.89 13.32 -0.08
N LYS A 43 5.57 12.49 -1.08
CA LYS A 43 6.06 11.11 -1.15
C LYS A 43 7.53 11.05 -1.50
N VAL A 44 8.00 11.83 -2.48
CA VAL A 44 9.44 11.86 -2.84
C VAL A 44 10.28 12.40 -1.67
N LYS A 45 9.80 13.45 -1.01
CA LYS A 45 10.47 14.08 0.11
C LYS A 45 10.59 13.19 1.34
N SER A 46 9.68 12.22 1.53
CA SER A 46 9.75 11.33 2.70
C SER A 46 11.05 10.51 2.73
N TYR A 47 11.58 10.14 1.56
CA TYR A 47 12.85 9.42 1.42
C TYR A 47 14.07 10.26 1.83
N ALA A 48 13.95 11.59 1.81
CA ALA A 48 15.03 12.48 2.24
C ALA A 48 15.35 12.33 3.73
N LYS A 49 14.40 11.84 4.54
CA LYS A 49 14.62 11.55 5.98
C LYS A 49 15.72 10.52 6.24
N ASN A 50 16.07 9.71 5.24
CA ASN A 50 17.16 8.74 5.32
C ASN A 50 18.54 9.37 5.17
N TYR A 51 18.63 10.68 4.96
CA TYR A 51 19.88 11.40 4.74
C TYR A 51 20.16 12.37 5.87
N ASN A 52 21.45 12.49 6.20
CA ASN A 52 21.91 13.40 7.23
C ASN A 52 21.78 14.86 6.80
N LYS A 53 21.67 15.73 7.80
CA LYS A 53 21.63 17.18 7.63
C LYS A 53 22.81 17.81 8.35
N TYR A 54 23.25 18.98 7.88
CA TYR A 54 24.25 19.75 8.60
C TYR A 54 23.69 20.18 9.96
N ASP A 55 24.46 19.95 11.01
CA ASP A 55 24.14 20.29 12.39
C ASP A 55 24.78 21.62 12.84
N LYS A 56 25.72 22.14 12.06
CA LYS A 56 26.49 23.38 12.32
C LYS A 56 26.83 24.11 11.02
N GLY A 57 27.20 25.38 11.14
CA GLY A 57 27.62 26.23 10.03
C GLY A 57 26.46 26.86 9.26
N ASN A 58 26.78 27.48 8.12
CA ASN A 58 25.83 28.28 7.33
C ASN A 58 24.71 27.46 6.67
N ASP A 59 24.91 26.14 6.50
CA ASP A 59 23.94 25.23 5.87
C ASP A 59 23.14 24.40 6.88
N ILE A 60 23.14 24.80 8.16
CA ILE A 60 22.43 24.08 9.22
C ILE A 60 20.98 23.75 8.81
N GLY A 61 20.58 22.48 8.97
CA GLY A 61 19.26 21.97 8.61
C GLY A 61 19.05 21.58 7.14
N LYS A 62 19.99 21.89 6.25
CA LYS A 62 20.01 21.39 4.85
C LYS A 62 20.60 19.98 4.77
N TYR A 63 20.20 19.22 3.75
CA TYR A 63 20.69 17.87 3.52
C TYR A 63 22.13 17.85 3.03
N ILE A 64 22.89 16.88 3.52
CA ILE A 64 24.28 16.65 3.15
C ILE A 64 24.31 15.75 1.91
N HIS A 65 24.92 16.24 0.82
CA HIS A 65 25.14 15.49 -0.43
C HIS A 65 23.91 14.77 -1.03
N LEU A 66 22.71 15.28 -0.78
CA LEU A 66 21.49 14.70 -1.30
C LEU A 66 21.16 15.23 -2.70
N GLU A 67 21.05 14.33 -3.67
CA GLU A 67 20.58 14.63 -5.03
C GLU A 67 19.11 14.22 -5.21
N PHE A 68 18.33 15.00 -5.95
CA PHE A 68 16.94 14.67 -6.29
C PHE A 68 16.84 13.33 -7.04
N ALA A 69 17.85 13.01 -7.86
CA ALA A 69 17.93 11.72 -8.56
C ALA A 69 17.87 10.52 -7.61
N TYR A 70 18.45 10.62 -6.41
CA TYR A 70 18.44 9.52 -5.44
C TYR A 70 17.04 9.32 -4.84
N LEU A 71 16.33 10.42 -4.58
CA LEU A 71 14.94 10.37 -4.10
C LEU A 71 14.02 9.78 -5.16
N LYS A 72 14.21 10.17 -6.43
CA LYS A 72 13.51 9.60 -7.58
C LYS A 72 13.75 8.10 -7.70
N GLU A 73 15.00 7.65 -7.55
CA GLU A 73 15.37 6.24 -7.65
C GLU A 73 14.74 5.41 -6.52
N LEU A 74 14.89 5.86 -5.27
CA LEU A 74 14.27 5.18 -4.11
C LEU A 74 12.75 5.07 -4.26
N SER A 75 12.10 6.13 -4.75
CA SER A 75 10.67 6.09 -5.04
C SER A 75 10.31 5.08 -6.15
N THR A 76 11.17 4.92 -7.14
CA THR A 76 10.94 4.01 -8.27
C THR A 76 11.09 2.57 -7.80
N LEU A 77 12.15 2.29 -7.04
CA LEU A 77 12.36 0.99 -6.40
C LEU A 77 11.22 0.62 -5.45
N ASP A 78 10.76 1.54 -4.59
CA ASP A 78 9.60 1.31 -3.73
C ASP A 78 8.34 0.94 -4.53
N MET A 79 8.10 1.61 -5.65
CA MET A 79 6.97 1.28 -6.53
C MET A 79 7.11 -0.12 -7.12
N HIS A 80 8.28 -0.47 -7.65
CA HIS A 80 8.52 -1.80 -8.24
C HIS A 80 8.40 -2.90 -7.20
N LEU A 81 9.00 -2.73 -6.02
CA LEU A 81 8.91 -3.68 -4.93
C LEU A 81 7.46 -3.88 -4.49
N ARG A 82 6.69 -2.79 -4.33
CA ARG A 82 5.26 -2.90 -3.99
C ARG A 82 4.48 -3.69 -5.05
N LYS A 83 4.72 -3.42 -6.33
CA LYS A 83 4.06 -4.16 -7.43
C LYS A 83 4.42 -5.64 -7.41
N PHE A 84 5.68 -5.95 -7.13
CA PHE A 84 6.17 -7.32 -7.04
C PHE A 84 5.53 -8.08 -5.87
N ILE A 85 5.49 -7.46 -4.68
CA ILE A 85 4.86 -8.04 -3.49
C ILE A 85 3.36 -8.26 -3.73
N ILE A 86 2.64 -7.29 -4.31
CA ILE A 86 1.22 -7.45 -4.63
C ILE A 86 1.00 -8.65 -5.55
N LYS A 87 1.84 -8.80 -6.59
CA LYS A 87 1.72 -9.95 -7.51
C LYS A 87 1.89 -11.27 -6.76
N ILE A 88 2.95 -11.40 -5.96
CA ILE A 88 3.19 -12.62 -5.17
C ILE A 88 2.02 -12.91 -4.23
N ASN A 89 1.51 -11.89 -3.55
CA ASN A 89 0.39 -12.07 -2.61
C ASN A 89 -0.87 -12.57 -3.34
N LEU A 90 -1.19 -12.05 -4.52
CA LEU A 90 -2.32 -12.52 -5.33
C LEU A 90 -2.12 -13.98 -5.77
N ASP A 91 -0.91 -14.34 -6.19
CA ASP A 91 -0.58 -15.71 -6.59
C ASP A 91 -0.69 -16.68 -5.40
N ILE A 92 -0.15 -16.30 -4.23
CA ILE A 92 -0.23 -17.09 -2.99
C ILE A 92 -1.67 -17.22 -2.52
N GLU A 93 -2.43 -16.12 -2.48
CA GLU A 93 -3.85 -16.13 -2.10
C GLU A 93 -4.64 -17.11 -2.98
N HIS A 94 -4.44 -17.05 -4.29
CA HIS A 94 -5.11 -17.95 -5.22
C HIS A 94 -4.75 -19.41 -4.96
N ILE A 95 -3.47 -19.73 -4.80
CA ILE A 95 -2.99 -21.10 -4.53
C ILE A 95 -3.56 -21.63 -3.20
N LEU A 96 -3.57 -20.81 -2.15
CA LEU A 96 -4.11 -21.21 -0.85
C LEU A 96 -5.62 -21.45 -0.92
N LYS A 97 -6.37 -20.61 -1.63
CA LYS A 97 -7.81 -20.80 -1.83
C LYS A 97 -8.09 -22.08 -2.61
N THR A 98 -7.40 -22.31 -3.73
CA THR A 98 -7.64 -23.50 -4.54
C THR A 98 -7.30 -24.78 -3.78
N GLN A 99 -6.19 -24.79 -3.06
CA GLN A 99 -5.80 -25.93 -2.25
C GLN A 99 -6.81 -26.20 -1.12
N LEU A 100 -7.18 -25.17 -0.35
CA LEU A 100 -8.16 -25.30 0.74
C LEU A 100 -9.51 -25.85 0.24
N LEU A 101 -10.00 -25.34 -0.89
CA LEU A 101 -11.25 -25.81 -1.48
C LEU A 101 -11.14 -27.23 -2.04
N SER A 102 -9.99 -27.61 -2.61
CA SER A 102 -9.74 -28.99 -3.07
C SER A 102 -9.76 -29.95 -1.89
N ASP A 103 -9.03 -29.64 -0.83
CA ASP A 103 -8.92 -30.48 0.37
C ASP A 103 -10.30 -30.65 1.05
N CYS A 104 -11.10 -29.58 1.13
CA CYS A 104 -12.48 -29.67 1.63
C CYS A 104 -13.39 -30.47 0.67
N SER A 105 -13.26 -30.28 -0.64
CA SER A 105 -14.13 -30.96 -1.62
C SER A 105 -13.84 -32.46 -1.72
N GLU A 106 -12.61 -32.90 -1.44
CA GLU A 106 -12.21 -34.32 -1.48
C GLU A 106 -12.44 -35.04 -0.14
N ASN A 107 -12.74 -34.30 0.92
CA ASN A 107 -12.98 -34.86 2.24
C ASN A 107 -14.47 -35.19 2.45
N ASN A 108 -14.84 -36.47 2.32
CA ASN A 108 -16.21 -36.94 2.54
C ASN A 108 -16.76 -36.73 3.96
N ASN A 109 -15.91 -36.39 4.94
CA ASN A 109 -16.33 -36.10 6.31
C ASN A 109 -16.60 -34.60 6.56
N GLU A 110 -16.35 -33.73 5.57
CA GLU A 110 -16.60 -32.30 5.67
C GLU A 110 -17.80 -31.89 4.81
N ASP A 111 -18.66 -31.05 5.39
CA ASP A 111 -19.83 -30.48 4.70
C ASP A 111 -19.54 -29.07 4.13
N GLY A 112 -18.39 -28.49 4.48
CA GLY A 112 -17.97 -27.15 4.10
C GLY A 112 -18.56 -26.01 4.93
N TYR A 113 -19.51 -26.29 5.84
CA TYR A 113 -20.14 -25.32 6.74
C TYR A 113 -19.61 -25.45 8.17
N SER A 114 -19.45 -26.69 8.65
CA SER A 114 -19.01 -27.03 10.01
C SER A 114 -17.67 -26.37 10.33
N VAL A 115 -16.68 -26.47 9.43
CA VAL A 115 -15.37 -25.80 9.57
C VAL A 115 -15.48 -24.27 9.69
N VAL A 116 -16.43 -23.64 8.97
CA VAL A 116 -16.62 -22.19 9.01
C VAL A 116 -17.27 -21.78 10.33
N ASN A 117 -18.26 -22.54 10.80
CA ASN A 117 -18.89 -22.33 12.08
C ASN A 117 -17.89 -22.47 13.23
N GLU A 118 -17.04 -23.50 13.22
CA GLU A 118 -15.96 -23.67 14.21
C GLU A 118 -14.97 -22.50 14.17
N PHE A 119 -14.63 -22.02 12.97
CA PHE A 119 -13.74 -20.88 12.78
C PHE A 119 -14.32 -19.59 13.38
N PHE A 120 -15.61 -19.30 13.16
CA PHE A 120 -16.28 -18.14 13.75
C PHE A 120 -16.47 -18.27 15.26
N MET A 121 -16.80 -19.46 15.77
CA MET A 121 -16.87 -19.70 17.22
C MET A 121 -15.53 -19.44 17.90
N LYS A 122 -14.43 -19.86 17.26
CA LYS A 122 -13.07 -19.63 17.77
C LYS A 122 -12.62 -18.18 17.63
N TYR A 123 -13.03 -17.49 16.55
CA TYR A 123 -12.64 -16.11 16.25
C TYR A 123 -13.84 -15.20 15.90
N PRO A 124 -14.71 -14.86 16.88
CA PRO A 124 -15.95 -14.11 16.61
C PRO A 124 -15.72 -12.71 16.02
N TYR A 125 -14.54 -12.14 16.23
CA TYR A 125 -14.19 -10.84 15.65
C TYR A 125 -14.11 -10.88 14.12
N ILE A 126 -13.85 -12.05 13.53
CA ILE A 126 -13.75 -12.21 12.07
C ILE A 126 -15.12 -12.06 11.43
N GLU A 127 -16.12 -12.77 11.96
CA GLU A 127 -17.51 -12.65 11.53
C GLU A 127 -17.99 -11.21 11.64
N LYS A 128 -17.76 -10.55 12.78
CA LYS A 128 -18.08 -9.14 12.97
C LYS A 128 -17.40 -8.22 11.95
N ASN A 129 -16.12 -8.47 11.65
CA ASN A 129 -15.38 -7.69 10.66
C ASN A 129 -15.92 -7.88 9.24
N ILE A 130 -16.41 -9.08 8.92
CA ILE A 130 -17.07 -9.37 7.65
C ILE A 130 -18.40 -8.63 7.56
N SER A 131 -19.26 -8.72 8.58
CA SER A 131 -20.53 -8.00 8.62
C SER A 131 -20.34 -6.48 8.52
N ASN A 132 -19.27 -5.93 9.10
CA ASN A 132 -18.94 -4.50 8.98
C ASN A 132 -18.54 -4.08 7.56
N LYS A 133 -18.14 -5.02 6.68
CA LYS A 133 -17.83 -4.77 5.27
C LYS A 133 -19.07 -4.79 4.37
N ASN A 134 -20.27 -4.81 4.94
CA ASN A 134 -21.57 -4.71 4.23
C ASN A 134 -21.81 -3.36 3.53
N ASN A 135 -20.87 -2.94 2.68
CA ASN A 135 -21.08 -1.86 1.75
C ASN A 135 -21.71 -2.43 0.48
N ARG A 136 -23.03 -2.24 0.33
CA ARG A 136 -23.86 -2.74 -0.78
C ARG A 136 -23.39 -2.30 -2.18
N ASN A 137 -22.46 -1.35 -2.27
CA ASN A 137 -21.90 -0.87 -3.53
C ASN A 137 -20.63 -1.64 -3.96
N SER A 138 -20.32 -2.77 -3.33
CA SER A 138 -19.17 -3.61 -3.67
C SER A 138 -19.60 -5.07 -3.88
N VAL A 139 -18.89 -5.77 -4.77
CA VAL A 139 -19.14 -7.19 -5.09
C VAL A 139 -19.10 -8.06 -3.82
N CYS A 140 -18.15 -7.80 -2.92
CA CYS A 140 -18.10 -8.48 -1.61
C CYS A 140 -19.33 -8.19 -0.75
N GLY A 141 -19.88 -6.97 -0.80
CA GLY A 141 -21.08 -6.61 -0.03
C GLY A 141 -22.33 -7.39 -0.44
N GLU A 142 -22.51 -7.65 -1.74
CA GLU A 142 -23.61 -8.50 -2.23
C GLU A 142 -23.45 -9.95 -1.77
N LEU A 143 -22.22 -10.49 -1.80
CA LEU A 143 -21.93 -11.83 -1.31
C LEU A 143 -22.19 -11.96 0.20
N ILE A 144 -21.76 -10.97 1.00
CA ILE A 144 -21.99 -11.01 2.44
C ILE A 144 -23.48 -11.01 2.77
N VAL A 145 -24.27 -10.14 2.12
CA VAL A 145 -25.72 -10.10 2.32
C VAL A 145 -26.39 -11.40 1.90
N LYS A 146 -25.93 -12.02 0.81
CA LYS A 146 -26.51 -13.27 0.30
C LYS A 146 -26.28 -14.47 1.22
N TYR A 147 -25.11 -14.54 1.83
CA TYR A 147 -24.67 -15.68 2.66
C TYR A 147 -24.61 -15.33 4.15
N GLU A 148 -25.28 -14.25 4.56
CA GLU A 148 -25.28 -13.76 5.94
C GLU A 148 -25.82 -14.86 6.90
N ASN A 149 -24.99 -15.25 7.87
CA ASN A 149 -25.23 -16.36 8.82
C ASN A 149 -25.23 -17.78 8.22
N ASP A 150 -24.87 -17.96 6.95
CA ASP A 150 -24.80 -19.28 6.28
C ASP A 150 -23.60 -19.36 5.33
N PHE A 151 -22.43 -18.99 5.87
CA PHE A 151 -21.18 -19.07 5.13
C PHE A 151 -20.66 -20.51 5.05
N ALA A 152 -20.26 -20.89 3.85
CA ALA A 152 -19.58 -22.13 3.54
C ALA A 152 -18.16 -21.83 3.05
N ILE A 153 -17.29 -22.83 3.07
CA ILE A 153 -15.87 -22.63 2.76
C ILE A 153 -15.64 -22.02 1.37
N TRP A 154 -16.44 -22.38 0.36
CA TRP A 154 -16.33 -21.86 -1.01
C TRP A 154 -16.84 -20.43 -1.21
N ASN A 155 -17.65 -19.89 -0.29
CA ASN A 155 -18.13 -18.52 -0.38
C ASN A 155 -17.38 -17.58 0.59
N ILE A 156 -16.97 -18.08 1.76
CA ILE A 156 -16.30 -17.26 2.78
C ILE A 156 -14.90 -16.82 2.34
N VAL A 157 -14.19 -17.67 1.59
CA VAL A 157 -12.84 -17.35 1.08
C VAL A 157 -12.82 -16.15 0.13
N GLU A 158 -13.94 -15.82 -0.51
CA GLU A 158 -14.07 -14.64 -1.37
C GLU A 158 -14.33 -13.34 -0.59
N VAL A 159 -14.70 -13.47 0.68
CA VAL A 159 -15.07 -12.35 1.56
C VAL A 159 -13.98 -12.06 2.59
N LEU A 160 -13.20 -13.08 2.94
CA LEU A 160 -12.00 -12.91 3.75
C LEU A 160 -10.98 -12.03 3.03
N SER A 161 -10.37 -11.13 3.79
CA SER A 161 -9.24 -10.33 3.31
C SER A 161 -7.96 -10.94 3.83
N PHE A 162 -7.05 -11.27 2.92
CA PHE A 162 -5.70 -11.74 3.22
C PHE A 162 -4.75 -10.56 3.45
#